data_AF-A0A1M7B4I3-F1
#
_entry.id   AF-A0A1M7B4I3-F1
#
_cell.length_a   1.000
_cell.length_b   1.000
_cell.length_c   1.000
_cell.angle_alpha   90.00
_cell.angle_beta   90.00
_cell.angle_gamma   90.00
#
_symmetry.space_group_name_H-M   'P 1'
#
loop_
_entity.id
_entity.type
_entity.pdbx_description
1 polymer ?
#
loop_
_entity_poly.entity_id
_entity_poly.type
_entity_poly.pdbx_seq_one_letter_code
_entity_poly.pdbx_strand_id
1 'polypeptide(L)'
;MKNLLKKFEIKRMIVAALAALACVCMWGCGDWFEPDTHYEWDKYRQGKKVVGFLNDSLVIVSDYRFWREVRDDNDDEVANGFGHQALYLYNYRVQENGPRWMDSLDNGIRNDDFEMISGQLSDSVVWAKKANDLWFWKIGESPRQIKINEKYDGCSHEIRSWRMREWKDGRIIVLGETTVIDSSDSYRYIKNALVTFDSNKAYCQYGVLDTIAQTIVYKRLDKDLEWIKKCDDVRVWSNDVYCFMPGVYAFEAVLLRNSVDTIDISVKFTTGDFWGNVLRPNANLCGLIEDSVVCSGAEWRGGLSFYENDEIVVNLE
;
A
#
# COMPACT_ATOMS: atom_id res chain seq x y z
N MET A 1 10.72 53.58 52.65
CA MET A 1 9.38 53.41 52.03
C MET A 1 9.38 53.29 50.49
N LYS A 2 10.41 53.73 49.74
CA LYS A 2 10.42 53.59 48.26
C LYS A 2 10.58 52.14 47.73
N ASN A 3 11.22 51.23 48.46
CA ASN A 3 11.47 49.86 47.99
C ASN A 3 10.29 48.88 48.17
N LEU A 4 9.29 49.22 49.01
CA LEU A 4 8.11 48.35 49.22
C LEU A 4 7.01 48.58 48.16
N LEU A 5 6.88 49.82 47.66
CA LEU A 5 5.95 50.17 46.58
C LEU A 5 6.31 49.47 45.25
N LYS A 6 7.59 49.46 44.87
CA LYS A 6 8.06 48.72 43.67
C LYS A 6 7.78 47.21 43.77
N LYS A 7 7.87 46.63 44.97
CA LYS A 7 7.64 45.19 45.20
C LYS A 7 6.16 44.83 45.07
N PHE A 8 5.26 45.75 45.43
CA PHE A 8 3.81 45.58 45.30
C PHE A 8 3.34 45.73 43.83
N GLU A 9 3.92 46.67 43.08
CA GLU A 9 3.62 46.86 41.65
C GLU A 9 4.11 45.70 40.80
N ILE A 10 5.32 45.17 41.08
CA ILE A 10 5.85 43.99 40.38
C ILE A 10 5.00 42.75 40.67
N LYS A 11 4.52 42.56 41.92
CA LYS A 11 3.62 41.45 42.25
C LYS A 11 2.27 41.57 41.53
N ARG A 12 1.70 42.77 41.44
CA ARG A 12 0.45 42.99 40.68
C ARG A 12 0.63 42.73 39.18
N MET A 13 1.76 43.13 38.59
CA MET A 13 2.06 42.82 37.19
C MET A 13 2.28 41.33 36.94
N ILE A 14 2.97 40.61 37.83
CA ILE A 14 3.17 39.16 37.68
C ILE A 14 1.83 38.40 37.82
N VAL A 15 0.97 38.80 38.75
CA VAL A 15 -0.37 38.20 38.90
C VAL A 15 -1.25 38.49 37.70
N ALA A 16 -1.21 39.72 37.16
CA ALA A 16 -1.94 40.07 35.94
C ALA A 16 -1.39 39.30 34.71
N ALA A 17 -0.08 39.12 34.61
CA ALA A 17 0.54 38.34 33.54
C ALA A 17 0.22 36.84 33.64
N LEU A 18 0.21 36.26 34.85
CA LEU A 18 -0.20 34.88 35.08
C LEU A 18 -1.69 34.66 34.82
N ALA A 19 -2.54 35.62 35.17
CA ALA A 19 -3.97 35.57 34.83
C ALA A 19 -4.21 35.70 33.32
N ALA A 20 -3.46 36.56 32.63
CA ALA A 20 -3.52 36.68 31.17
C ALA A 20 -3.03 35.39 30.48
N LEU A 21 -1.92 34.80 30.93
CA LEU A 21 -1.44 33.50 30.44
C LEU A 21 -2.44 32.38 30.70
N ALA A 22 -3.06 32.34 31.88
CA ALA A 22 -4.11 31.36 32.19
C ALA A 22 -5.35 31.54 31.29
N CYS A 23 -5.75 32.77 30.97
CA CYS A 23 -6.85 33.03 30.04
C CYS A 23 -6.52 32.64 28.58
N VAL A 24 -5.26 32.78 28.15
CA VAL A 24 -4.81 32.37 26.81
C VAL A 24 -4.61 30.84 26.73
N CYS A 25 -4.23 30.19 27.83
CA CYS A 25 -4.15 28.73 27.92
C CYS A 25 -5.51 28.05 28.11
N MET A 26 -6.57 28.79 28.43
CA MET A 26 -7.97 28.31 28.49
C MET A 26 -8.76 28.57 27.21
N TRP A 27 -8.21 29.33 26.26
CA TRP A 27 -8.58 29.14 24.85
C TRP A 27 -7.95 27.83 24.42
N GLY A 28 -8.72 26.77 24.66
CA GLY A 28 -8.41 25.42 24.21
C GLY A 28 -7.98 25.45 22.75
N CYS A 29 -7.09 24.51 22.44
CA CYS A 29 -6.71 24.14 21.07
C CYS A 29 -7.89 24.38 20.14
N GLY A 30 -7.79 25.44 19.32
CA GLY A 30 -8.89 25.92 18.50
C GLY A 30 -9.52 24.76 17.75
N ASP A 31 -10.85 24.72 17.80
CA ASP A 31 -11.65 23.71 17.13
C ASP A 31 -11.15 23.55 15.69
N TRP A 32 -10.61 22.37 15.41
CA TRP A 32 -10.28 21.91 14.05
C TRP A 32 -11.55 21.64 13.22
N PHE A 33 -12.70 22.04 13.77
CA PHE A 33 -14.05 21.68 13.38
C PHE A 33 -14.75 22.94 12.86
N GLU A 34 -15.53 22.80 11.81
CA GLU A 34 -16.57 23.80 11.57
C GLU A 34 -17.46 23.82 12.82
N PRO A 35 -17.80 25.00 13.37
CA PRO A 35 -18.81 25.08 14.42
C PRO A 35 -20.06 24.34 13.91
N ASP A 36 -20.64 23.49 14.75
CA ASP A 36 -21.86 22.75 14.46
C ASP A 36 -21.69 21.54 13.50
N THR A 37 -20.51 20.89 13.47
CA THR A 37 -20.32 19.57 12.82
C THR A 37 -19.89 18.46 13.78
N HIS A 38 -20.32 17.22 13.50
CA HIS A 38 -19.87 16.00 14.18
C HIS A 38 -19.49 14.90 13.18
N TYR A 39 -18.71 13.91 13.64
CA TYR A 39 -18.27 12.77 12.83
C TYR A 39 -19.08 11.52 13.15
N GLU A 40 -19.66 10.95 12.10
CA GLU A 40 -20.30 9.65 12.14
C GLU A 40 -19.44 8.61 11.43
N TRP A 41 -19.11 7.52 12.13
CA TRP A 41 -18.48 6.36 11.53
C TRP A 41 -19.53 5.35 11.12
N ASP A 42 -19.37 4.78 9.93
CA ASP A 42 -20.22 3.68 9.52
C ASP A 42 -20.10 2.50 10.49
N LYS A 43 -21.27 1.94 10.83
CA LYS A 43 -21.37 0.79 11.74
C LYS A 43 -20.58 -0.41 11.23
N TYR A 44 -20.50 -0.58 9.92
CA TYR A 44 -19.87 -1.73 9.27
C TYR A 44 -18.60 -1.32 8.53
N ARG A 45 -17.60 -2.21 8.54
CA ARG A 45 -16.40 -2.09 7.72
C ARG A 45 -16.72 -2.39 6.25
N GLN A 46 -16.06 -1.69 5.34
CA GLN A 46 -16.26 -1.77 3.90
C GLN A 46 -14.93 -1.99 3.17
N GLY A 47 -15.01 -2.29 1.86
CA GLY A 47 -13.83 -2.36 0.98
C GLY A 47 -12.87 -3.51 1.29
N LYS A 48 -13.41 -4.64 1.75
CA LYS A 48 -12.63 -5.87 1.99
C LYS A 48 -11.92 -6.28 0.70
N LYS A 49 -10.59 -6.41 0.76
CA LYS A 49 -9.76 -6.74 -0.41
C LYS A 49 -8.59 -7.63 0.01
N VAL A 50 -8.29 -8.65 -0.80
CA VAL A 50 -7.03 -9.42 -0.65
C VAL A 50 -5.85 -8.53 -1.03
N VAL A 51 -4.90 -8.38 -0.11
CA VAL A 51 -3.69 -7.55 -0.28
C VAL A 51 -2.39 -8.34 -0.18
N GLY A 52 -2.44 -9.59 0.27
CA GLY A 52 -1.26 -10.40 0.54
C GLY A 52 -1.55 -11.89 0.68
N PHE A 53 -0.52 -12.72 0.53
CA PHE A 53 -0.49 -14.09 1.04
C PHE A 53 0.73 -14.26 1.94
N LEU A 54 0.56 -15.00 3.04
CA LEU A 54 1.66 -15.31 3.95
C LEU A 54 1.86 -16.81 3.97
N ASN A 55 3.10 -17.23 3.67
CA ASN A 55 3.46 -18.62 3.47
C ASN A 55 2.52 -19.30 2.47
N ASP A 56 2.07 -20.51 2.76
CA ASP A 56 1.30 -21.34 1.84
C ASP A 56 -0.17 -21.49 2.24
N SER A 57 -0.62 -20.81 3.30
CA SER A 57 -1.89 -21.14 3.97
C SER A 57 -2.67 -19.95 4.53
N LEU A 58 -2.06 -18.75 4.60
CA LEU A 58 -2.71 -17.54 5.10
C LEU A 58 -2.89 -16.51 3.99
N VAL A 59 -4.03 -15.83 4.02
CA VAL A 59 -4.33 -14.68 3.16
C VAL A 59 -4.45 -13.42 4.02
N ILE A 60 -3.86 -12.33 3.53
CA ILE A 60 -3.92 -11.00 4.13
C ILE A 60 -5.07 -10.25 3.46
N VAL A 61 -6.04 -9.83 4.26
CA VAL A 61 -7.20 -9.06 3.81
C VAL A 61 -7.15 -7.69 4.46
N SER A 62 -7.32 -6.62 3.68
CA SER A 62 -7.48 -5.27 4.19
C SER A 62 -8.93 -4.82 4.11
N ASP A 63 -9.38 -4.00 5.06
CA ASP A 63 -10.62 -3.24 4.93
C ASP A 63 -10.50 -1.85 5.60
N TYR A 64 -11.56 -1.05 5.56
CA TYR A 64 -11.63 0.27 6.18
C TYR A 64 -13.03 0.56 6.75
N ARG A 65 -13.17 1.65 7.50
CA ARG A 65 -14.47 2.26 7.84
C ARG A 65 -14.63 3.57 7.11
N PHE A 66 -15.86 3.84 6.67
CA PHE A 66 -16.23 5.15 6.15
C PHE A 66 -16.59 6.07 7.31
N TRP A 67 -16.26 7.34 7.19
CA TRP A 67 -16.75 8.39 8.07
C TRP A 67 -17.42 9.49 7.26
N ARG A 68 -18.38 10.16 7.90
CA ARG A 68 -19.07 11.34 7.39
C ARG A 68 -18.99 12.43 8.43
N GLU A 69 -18.68 13.64 7.99
CA GLU A 69 -18.82 14.86 8.78
C GLU A 69 -20.17 15.45 8.44
N VAL A 70 -21.02 15.58 9.46
CA VAL A 70 -22.43 15.93 9.36
C VAL A 70 -22.68 17.21 10.14
N ARG A 71 -23.49 18.12 9.61
CA ARG A 71 -23.92 19.32 10.33
C ARG A 71 -25.05 19.03 11.30
N ASP A 72 -24.95 19.60 12.50
CA ASP A 72 -25.92 19.43 13.57
C ASP A 72 -27.29 20.08 13.27
N ASP A 73 -27.33 21.08 12.39
CA ASP A 73 -28.53 21.88 12.14
C ASP A 73 -29.47 21.28 11.09
N ASN A 74 -28.95 20.45 10.18
CA ASN A 74 -29.73 19.92 9.07
C ASN A 74 -29.34 18.51 8.61
N ASP A 75 -28.43 17.83 9.31
CA ASP A 75 -27.88 16.52 8.95
C ASP A 75 -27.23 16.46 7.55
N ASP A 76 -26.81 17.61 6.99
CA ASP A 76 -26.12 17.65 5.70
C ASP A 76 -24.68 17.13 5.86
N GLU A 77 -24.29 16.23 4.96
CA GLU A 77 -22.91 15.77 4.82
C GLU A 77 -22.03 16.86 4.20
N VAL A 78 -20.99 17.28 4.93
CA VAL A 78 -20.06 18.33 4.50
C VAL A 78 -18.76 17.74 3.98
N ALA A 79 -18.35 16.61 4.55
CA ALA A 79 -17.17 15.87 4.12
C ALA A 79 -17.34 14.39 4.43
N ASN A 80 -16.55 13.57 3.74
CA ASN A 80 -16.47 12.15 4.02
C ASN A 80 -15.06 11.63 3.76
N GLY A 81 -14.82 10.42 4.21
CA GLY A 81 -13.57 9.74 3.91
C GLY A 81 -13.49 8.34 4.48
N PHE A 82 -12.27 7.81 4.47
CA PHE A 82 -11.97 6.47 4.95
C PHE A 82 -10.96 6.54 6.09
N GLY A 83 -11.07 5.63 7.04
CA GLY A 83 -10.14 5.48 8.15
C GLY A 83 -10.33 4.14 8.85
N HIS A 84 -9.73 4.01 10.01
CA HIS A 84 -9.67 2.76 10.76
C HIS A 84 -9.26 1.55 9.91
N GLN A 85 -8.29 1.71 9.01
CA GLN A 85 -7.84 0.62 8.14
C GLN A 85 -7.46 -0.58 9.00
N ALA A 86 -7.85 -1.78 8.58
CA ALA A 86 -7.53 -3.00 9.29
C ALA A 86 -6.91 -4.05 8.37
N LEU A 87 -6.10 -4.89 8.98
CA LEU A 87 -5.52 -6.09 8.41
C LEU A 87 -6.09 -7.31 9.13
N TYR A 88 -6.42 -8.32 8.34
CA TYR A 88 -6.92 -9.60 8.80
C TYR A 88 -6.08 -10.72 8.19
N LEU A 89 -5.79 -11.75 8.99
CA LEU A 89 -5.23 -13.00 8.50
C LEU A 89 -6.28 -14.09 8.57
N TYR A 90 -6.60 -14.68 7.42
CA TYR A 90 -7.47 -15.83 7.34
C TYR A 90 -6.70 -17.06 6.88
N ASN A 91 -7.04 -18.23 7.43
CA ASN A 91 -6.58 -19.50 6.90
C ASN A 91 -7.52 -19.97 5.78
N TYR A 92 -7.11 -19.76 4.54
CA TYR A 92 -7.93 -20.11 3.37
C TYR A 92 -7.95 -21.61 3.07
N ARG A 93 -7.02 -22.40 3.63
CA ARG A 93 -6.98 -23.85 3.43
C ARG A 93 -8.03 -24.59 4.28
N VAL A 94 -8.19 -24.15 5.52
CA VAL A 94 -9.08 -24.80 6.49
C VAL A 94 -10.43 -24.06 6.60
N GLN A 95 -10.51 -22.81 6.13
CA GLN A 95 -11.71 -21.96 6.19
C GLN A 95 -12.29 -21.88 7.60
N GLU A 96 -11.49 -21.37 8.53
CA GLU A 96 -11.90 -21.21 9.92
C GLU A 96 -13.03 -20.19 10.07
N ASN A 97 -13.77 -20.32 11.17
CA ASN A 97 -14.79 -19.36 11.57
C ASN A 97 -14.14 -18.04 12.02
N GLY A 98 -13.74 -17.22 11.05
CA GLY A 98 -13.18 -15.88 11.25
C GLY A 98 -11.66 -15.78 11.06
N PRO A 99 -11.12 -14.57 11.26
CA PRO A 99 -9.69 -14.31 11.11
C PRO A 99 -8.90 -14.92 12.28
N ARG A 100 -7.75 -15.51 11.98
CA ARG A 100 -6.78 -15.92 13.01
C ARG A 100 -6.16 -14.75 13.74
N TRP A 101 -6.10 -13.61 13.07
CA TRP A 101 -5.51 -12.40 13.59
C TRP A 101 -6.14 -11.18 12.92
N MET A 102 -6.29 -10.12 13.69
CA MET A 102 -6.76 -8.82 13.23
C MET A 102 -5.95 -7.73 13.90
N ASP A 103 -5.59 -6.70 13.14
CA ASP A 103 -5.06 -5.44 13.64
C ASP A 103 -5.75 -4.30 12.91
N SER A 104 -6.06 -3.25 13.64
CA SER A 104 -6.77 -2.10 13.11
C SER A 104 -6.11 -0.83 13.60
N LEU A 105 -5.92 0.10 12.68
CA LEU A 105 -5.45 1.43 13.02
C LEU A 105 -6.57 2.19 13.72
N ASP A 106 -6.20 2.93 14.76
CA ASP A 106 -7.05 3.96 15.34
C ASP A 106 -6.71 5.29 14.67
N ASN A 107 -7.01 5.36 13.38
CA ASN A 107 -6.69 6.51 12.54
C ASN A 107 -7.97 7.07 11.92
N GLY A 108 -8.10 8.39 11.91
CA GLY A 108 -9.30 9.04 11.43
C GLY A 108 -9.34 10.53 11.74
N ILE A 109 -9.92 11.25 10.79
CA ILE A 109 -10.19 12.70 10.77
C ILE A 109 -9.04 13.53 10.18
N ARG A 110 -9.17 13.79 8.88
CA ARG A 110 -8.50 14.78 7.99
C ARG A 110 -6.95 14.82 7.93
N ASN A 111 -6.22 14.30 8.92
CA ASN A 111 -4.74 14.39 9.00
C ASN A 111 -4.04 13.04 9.22
N ASP A 112 -4.78 11.94 9.39
CA ASP A 112 -4.16 10.63 9.50
C ASP A 112 -3.93 10.04 8.10
N ASP A 113 -2.67 10.14 7.67
CA ASP A 113 -2.26 9.97 6.27
C ASP A 113 -2.20 8.52 5.76
N PHE A 114 -2.52 7.52 6.58
CA PHE A 114 -2.45 6.12 6.13
C PHE A 114 -3.55 5.84 5.10
N GLU A 115 -3.18 5.82 3.82
CA GLU A 115 -4.08 5.51 2.70
C GLU A 115 -4.39 4.00 2.62
N MET A 116 -5.38 3.64 1.81
CA MET A 116 -5.73 2.25 1.52
C MET A 116 -4.49 1.44 1.11
N ILE A 117 -4.38 0.24 1.69
CA ILE A 117 -3.29 -0.68 1.43
C ILE A 117 -3.25 -1.00 -0.07
N SER A 118 -2.11 -0.69 -0.67
CA SER A 118 -1.88 -0.82 -2.11
C SER A 118 -1.49 -2.25 -2.49
N GLY A 119 -0.70 -2.93 -1.65
CA GLY A 119 -0.38 -4.34 -1.84
C GLY A 119 0.65 -4.87 -0.83
N GLN A 120 1.18 -6.07 -1.10
CA GLN A 120 2.21 -6.72 -0.30
C GLN A 120 3.60 -6.49 -0.88
N LEU A 121 4.57 -6.22 0.01
CA LEU A 121 5.99 -6.09 -0.32
C LEU A 121 6.74 -7.40 -0.04
N SER A 122 6.55 -7.98 1.16
CA SER A 122 7.14 -9.24 1.61
C SER A 122 6.11 -10.03 2.42
N ASP A 123 6.42 -11.27 2.82
CA ASP A 123 5.45 -12.15 3.53
C ASP A 123 4.70 -11.47 4.66
N SER A 124 5.38 -10.60 5.41
CA SER A 124 4.81 -9.94 6.59
C SER A 124 4.57 -8.44 6.45
N VAL A 125 4.89 -7.83 5.30
CA VAL A 125 4.83 -6.37 5.13
C VAL A 125 3.92 -6.01 3.96
N VAL A 126 2.90 -5.20 4.26
CA VAL A 126 2.09 -4.51 3.26
C VAL A 126 2.51 -3.05 3.15
N TRP A 127 2.14 -2.41 2.05
CA TRP A 127 2.48 -1.01 1.80
C TRP A 127 1.29 -0.20 1.28
N ALA A 128 1.35 1.11 1.50
CA ALA A 128 0.44 2.12 0.96
C ALA A 128 1.25 3.35 0.54
N LYS A 129 0.82 4.08 -0.50
CA LYS A 129 1.46 5.32 -0.96
C LYS A 129 0.40 6.41 -1.14
N LYS A 130 0.70 7.62 -0.64
CA LYS A 130 -0.08 8.85 -0.83
C LYS A 130 0.91 9.96 -1.15
N ALA A 131 0.85 10.51 -2.36
CA ALA A 131 1.83 11.49 -2.84
C ALA A 131 3.29 11.02 -2.57
N ASN A 132 4.06 11.77 -1.77
CA ASN A 132 5.46 11.47 -1.43
C ASN A 132 5.63 10.74 -0.10
N ASP A 133 4.53 10.26 0.48
CA ASP A 133 4.54 9.48 1.70
C ASP A 133 4.28 8.02 1.37
N LEU A 134 5.11 7.16 1.97
CA LEU A 134 5.00 5.72 1.84
C LEU A 134 4.88 5.10 3.23
N TRP A 135 3.90 4.23 3.41
CA TRP A 135 3.74 3.48 4.65
C TRP A 135 4.08 2.02 4.43
N PHE A 136 4.79 1.47 5.41
CA PHE A 136 4.99 0.03 5.53
C PHE A 136 4.34 -0.44 6.82
N TRP A 137 3.43 -1.41 6.69
CA TRP A 137 2.78 -2.02 7.82
C TRP A 137 3.21 -3.48 7.90
N LYS A 138 4.06 -3.76 8.88
CA LYS A 138 4.43 -5.12 9.23
C LYS A 138 3.37 -5.71 10.15
N ILE A 139 2.87 -6.90 9.83
CA ILE A 139 1.89 -7.60 10.66
C ILE A 139 2.39 -7.69 12.11
N GLY A 140 1.55 -7.25 13.05
CA GLY A 140 1.86 -7.21 14.48
C GLY A 140 2.63 -5.98 14.96
N GLU A 141 2.91 -5.03 14.07
CA GLU A 141 3.54 -3.74 14.39
C GLU A 141 2.69 -2.58 13.86
N SER A 142 2.91 -1.37 14.38
CA SER A 142 2.27 -0.16 13.83
C SER A 142 2.89 0.23 12.48
N PRO A 143 2.09 0.81 11.55
CA PRO A 143 2.60 1.32 10.29
C PRO A 143 3.70 2.35 10.49
N ARG A 144 4.74 2.29 9.64
CA ARG A 144 5.83 3.25 9.62
C ARG A 144 5.75 4.08 8.35
N GLN A 145 5.62 5.40 8.52
CA GLN A 145 5.68 6.36 7.42
C GLN A 145 7.14 6.67 7.09
N ILE A 146 7.45 6.74 5.80
CA ILE A 146 8.67 7.34 5.29
C ILE A 146 8.31 8.40 4.25
N LYS A 147 9.00 9.54 4.33
CA LYS A 147 8.92 10.61 3.32
C LYS A 147 9.98 10.34 2.27
N ILE A 148 9.57 10.14 1.03
CA ILE A 148 10.49 9.81 -0.04
C ILE A 148 10.91 11.07 -0.81
N ASN A 149 12.21 11.19 -1.04
CA ASN A 149 12.77 12.16 -1.98
C ASN A 149 12.88 11.53 -3.36
N GLU A 150 12.45 12.26 -4.39
CA GLU A 150 12.47 11.76 -5.76
C GLU A 150 13.73 12.21 -6.50
N LYS A 151 14.31 11.29 -7.26
CA LYS A 151 15.41 11.55 -8.20
C LYS A 151 15.11 10.86 -9.53
N TYR A 152 15.71 11.39 -10.57
CA TYR A 152 15.50 10.92 -11.94
C TYR A 152 16.84 10.60 -12.59
N ASP A 153 16.91 9.46 -13.29
CA ASP A 153 18.08 9.00 -14.01
C ASP A 153 17.69 8.55 -15.42
N GLY A 154 18.10 9.33 -16.42
CA GLY A 154 17.79 9.06 -17.84
C GLY A 154 16.32 9.27 -18.24
N CYS A 155 15.51 9.89 -17.40
CA CYS A 155 14.11 10.25 -17.63
C CYS A 155 13.73 11.49 -16.77
N SER A 156 12.48 11.97 -16.87
CA SER A 156 12.03 13.21 -16.20
C SER A 156 10.61 13.15 -15.63
N HIS A 157 9.86 12.08 -15.86
CA HIS A 157 8.52 11.89 -15.31
C HIS A 157 8.43 10.60 -14.52
N GLU A 158 7.86 10.68 -13.32
CA GLU A 158 7.66 9.52 -12.45
C GLU A 158 6.68 8.52 -13.07
N ILE A 159 6.70 7.33 -12.52
CA ILE A 159 5.69 6.30 -12.78
C ILE A 159 4.70 6.29 -11.63
N ARG A 160 3.40 6.13 -11.92
CA ARG A 160 2.40 5.97 -10.87
C ARG A 160 2.60 4.59 -10.24
N SER A 161 3.07 4.55 -8.99
CA SER A 161 3.37 3.31 -8.28
C SER A 161 2.16 2.37 -8.24
N TRP A 162 2.32 1.16 -8.75
CA TRP A 162 1.29 0.13 -8.83
C TRP A 162 1.69 -1.13 -8.06
N ARG A 163 2.94 -1.58 -8.23
CA ARG A 163 3.51 -2.73 -7.52
C ARG A 163 4.84 -2.34 -6.90
N MET A 164 5.14 -2.92 -5.74
CA MET A 164 6.46 -2.86 -5.11
C MET A 164 6.92 -4.27 -4.78
N ARG A 165 8.19 -4.54 -5.07
CA ARG A 165 8.81 -5.86 -4.87
C ARG A 165 10.22 -5.69 -4.32
N GLU A 166 10.68 -6.69 -3.58
CA GLU A 166 12.09 -6.76 -3.20
C GLU A 166 13.00 -6.77 -4.44
N TRP A 167 14.12 -6.06 -4.33
CA TRP A 167 15.08 -5.84 -5.39
C TRP A 167 16.52 -6.05 -4.90
N LYS A 168 17.48 -5.88 -5.82
CA LYS A 168 18.91 -6.06 -5.54
C LYS A 168 19.38 -5.15 -4.41
N ASP A 169 20.37 -5.64 -3.65
CA ASP A 169 21.04 -4.90 -2.58
C ASP A 169 20.09 -4.43 -1.45
N GLY A 170 19.02 -5.18 -1.18
CA GLY A 170 18.03 -4.83 -0.15
C GLY A 170 17.15 -3.63 -0.50
N ARG A 171 17.16 -3.21 -1.77
CA ARG A 171 16.30 -2.12 -2.27
C ARG A 171 14.94 -2.66 -2.70
N ILE A 172 14.04 -1.76 -3.07
CA ILE A 172 12.70 -2.09 -3.54
C ILE A 172 12.53 -1.58 -4.96
N ILE A 173 12.08 -2.44 -5.87
CA ILE A 173 11.67 -2.01 -7.21
C ILE A 173 10.22 -1.54 -7.14
N VAL A 174 9.98 -0.36 -7.68
CA VAL A 174 8.66 0.23 -7.85
C VAL A 174 8.30 0.10 -9.32
N LEU A 175 7.27 -0.68 -9.60
CA LEU A 175 6.68 -0.83 -10.91
C LEU A 175 5.40 0.02 -10.95
N GLY A 176 5.13 0.63 -12.08
CA GLY A 176 4.03 1.57 -12.19
C GLY A 176 3.10 1.31 -13.34
N GLU A 177 2.03 2.08 -13.35
CA GLU A 177 1.20 2.32 -14.52
C GLU A 177 1.73 3.55 -15.24
N THR A 178 1.80 3.49 -16.57
CA THR A 178 2.02 4.68 -17.39
C THR A 178 0.74 5.02 -18.13
N THR A 179 0.43 6.31 -18.16
CA THR A 179 -0.65 6.83 -18.99
C THR A 179 -0.07 7.14 -20.37
N VAL A 180 -0.67 6.56 -21.41
CA VAL A 180 -0.32 6.86 -22.79
C VAL A 180 -1.43 7.72 -23.36
N ILE A 181 -1.05 8.90 -23.84
CA ILE A 181 -1.93 9.76 -24.63
C ILE A 181 -1.76 9.29 -26.06
N ASP A 182 -2.79 8.63 -26.61
CA ASP A 182 -2.82 8.29 -28.03
C ASP A 182 -3.15 9.55 -28.87
N SER A 183 -2.89 9.53 -30.18
CA SER A 183 -3.14 10.62 -31.12
C SER A 183 -4.62 11.04 -31.26
N SER A 184 -5.50 10.43 -30.47
CA SER A 184 -6.93 10.68 -30.37
C SER A 184 -7.34 11.42 -29.09
N ASP A 185 -6.38 11.95 -28.30
CA ASP A 185 -6.61 12.54 -26.98
C ASP A 185 -7.33 11.60 -25.98
N SER A 186 -7.32 10.29 -26.28
CA SER A 186 -7.84 9.27 -25.36
C SER A 186 -6.71 8.75 -24.47
N TYR A 187 -6.95 8.78 -23.16
CA TYR A 187 -6.02 8.24 -22.17
C TYR A 187 -6.16 6.72 -22.11
N ARG A 188 -5.09 5.99 -22.44
CA ARG A 188 -4.98 4.55 -22.14
C ARG A 188 -4.01 4.35 -20.99
N TYR A 189 -4.49 3.72 -19.93
CA TYR A 189 -3.64 3.25 -18.84
C TYR A 189 -3.03 1.92 -19.22
N ILE A 190 -1.70 1.85 -19.22
CA ILE A 190 -1.00 0.60 -19.43
C ILE A 190 -0.46 0.11 -18.10
N LYS A 191 -1.00 -1.03 -17.68
CA LYS A 191 -0.60 -1.74 -16.48
C LYS A 191 0.69 -2.50 -16.68
N ASN A 192 1.77 -1.79 -17.03
CA ASN A 192 3.15 -2.27 -16.97
C ASN A 192 4.14 -1.19 -17.44
N ALA A 193 4.60 -0.32 -16.56
CA ALA A 193 5.52 0.77 -16.93
C ALA A 193 6.91 0.28 -17.40
N LEU A 194 7.23 -1.03 -17.29
CA LEU A 194 8.45 -1.58 -17.88
C LEU A 194 8.49 -1.38 -19.41
N VAL A 195 7.35 -1.17 -20.06
CA VAL A 195 7.24 -0.79 -21.46
C VAL A 195 7.17 0.73 -21.60
N THR A 196 8.21 1.36 -22.14
CA THR A 196 8.09 2.72 -22.71
C THR A 196 7.74 2.64 -24.19
N PHE A 197 6.74 3.39 -24.62
CA PHE A 197 6.54 3.66 -26.05
C PHE A 197 7.72 4.48 -26.55
N ASP A 198 8.32 4.08 -27.67
CA ASP A 198 9.53 4.68 -28.25
C ASP A 198 9.40 6.20 -28.49
N SER A 199 8.18 6.73 -28.55
CA SER A 199 7.90 8.16 -28.70
C SER A 199 8.09 9.00 -27.44
N ASN A 200 8.22 8.41 -26.24
CA ASN A 200 8.18 9.14 -24.97
C ASN A 200 9.45 8.96 -24.11
N LYS A 201 10.58 9.44 -24.63
CA LYS A 201 11.90 9.46 -23.94
C LYS A 201 11.91 10.19 -22.58
N ALA A 202 10.85 10.92 -22.24
CA ALA A 202 10.72 11.61 -20.96
C ALA A 202 10.23 10.70 -19.80
N TYR A 203 9.50 9.62 -20.07
CA TYR A 203 8.91 8.78 -19.01
C TYR A 203 9.87 7.71 -18.48
N CYS A 204 9.94 7.56 -17.17
CA CYS A 204 10.69 6.48 -16.53
C CYS A 204 9.97 5.13 -16.70
N GLN A 205 10.72 4.02 -16.56
CA GLN A 205 10.17 2.67 -16.68
C GLN A 205 9.89 2.02 -15.32
N TYR A 206 10.71 2.35 -14.32
CA TYR A 206 10.61 1.84 -12.97
C TYR A 206 11.26 2.80 -12.00
N GLY A 207 11.03 2.59 -10.71
CA GLY A 207 11.75 3.24 -9.62
C GLY A 207 12.55 2.23 -8.81
N VAL A 208 13.65 2.68 -8.22
CA VAL A 208 14.36 1.94 -7.18
C VAL A 208 14.30 2.76 -5.90
N LEU A 209 13.61 2.22 -4.90
CA LEU A 209 13.45 2.81 -3.59
C LEU A 209 14.52 2.25 -2.65
N ASP A 210 15.27 3.17 -2.05
CA ASP A 210 16.16 2.94 -0.92
C ASP A 210 15.49 3.50 0.34
N THR A 211 15.02 2.60 1.21
CA THR A 211 14.28 2.97 2.42
C THR A 211 15.18 3.54 3.51
N ILE A 212 16.48 3.22 3.49
CA ILE A 212 17.47 3.76 4.44
C ILE A 212 17.80 5.20 4.04
N ALA A 213 18.06 5.44 2.75
CA ALA A 213 18.31 6.77 2.21
C ALA A 213 17.04 7.60 1.99
N GLN A 214 15.86 7.01 2.20
CA GLN A 214 14.54 7.63 1.96
C GLN A 214 14.45 8.30 0.58
N THR A 215 14.96 7.61 -0.43
CA THR A 215 15.09 8.15 -1.79
C THR A 215 14.56 7.12 -2.77
N ILE A 216 13.69 7.57 -3.68
CA ILE A 216 13.34 6.82 -4.88
C ILE A 216 14.08 7.42 -6.08
N VAL A 217 14.75 6.56 -6.83
CA VAL A 217 15.39 6.94 -8.11
C VAL A 217 14.57 6.32 -9.23
N TYR A 218 13.87 7.13 -10.00
CA TYR A 218 13.19 6.69 -11.20
C TYR A 218 14.17 6.59 -12.36
N LYS A 219 14.15 5.45 -13.05
CA LYS A 219 15.15 5.08 -14.04
C LYS A 219 14.53 4.54 -15.33
N ARG A 220 15.34 4.51 -16.38
CA ARG A 220 15.17 3.63 -17.53
C ARG A 220 15.86 2.29 -17.29
N LEU A 221 15.42 1.26 -18.01
CA LEU A 221 16.05 -0.05 -17.95
C LEU A 221 17.45 0.03 -18.56
N ASP A 222 18.43 -0.36 -17.75
CA ASP A 222 19.81 -0.56 -18.17
C ASP A 222 19.88 -1.74 -19.15
N LYS A 223 20.95 -1.82 -19.96
CA LYS A 223 21.07 -2.80 -21.05
C LYS A 223 20.94 -4.25 -20.56
N ASP A 224 21.46 -4.55 -19.37
CA ASP A 224 21.41 -5.85 -18.70
C ASP A 224 20.02 -6.20 -18.13
N LEU A 225 19.12 -5.21 -18.02
CA LEU A 225 17.75 -5.38 -17.53
C LEU A 225 16.71 -5.26 -18.65
N GLU A 226 17.09 -5.01 -19.90
CA GLU A 226 16.12 -4.83 -21.00
C GLU A 226 15.23 -6.05 -21.22
N TRP A 227 15.70 -7.24 -20.87
CA TRP A 227 14.91 -8.46 -20.98
C TRP A 227 13.66 -8.43 -20.10
N ILE A 228 13.66 -7.65 -19.00
CA ILE A 228 12.49 -7.58 -18.12
C ILE A 228 11.34 -6.73 -18.67
N LYS A 229 11.55 -6.03 -19.80
CA LYS A 229 10.51 -5.24 -20.50
C LYS A 229 9.26 -6.07 -20.83
N LYS A 230 9.41 -7.39 -20.95
CA LYS A 230 8.34 -8.33 -21.31
C LYS A 230 7.65 -8.98 -20.10
N CYS A 231 8.17 -8.77 -18.89
CA CYS A 231 7.61 -9.35 -17.67
C CYS A 231 6.38 -8.59 -17.25
N ASP A 232 5.32 -9.28 -16.81
CA ASP A 232 4.18 -8.66 -16.12
C ASP A 232 4.55 -8.23 -14.70
N ASP A 233 5.34 -9.05 -13.99
CA ASP A 233 5.84 -8.73 -12.66
C ASP A 233 7.30 -9.20 -12.52
N VAL A 234 8.06 -8.53 -11.66
CA VAL A 234 9.49 -8.83 -11.43
C VAL A 234 9.85 -8.78 -9.96
N ARG A 235 10.73 -9.68 -9.53
CA ARG A 235 11.21 -9.71 -8.15
C ARG A 235 12.64 -10.24 -8.08
N VAL A 236 13.41 -9.78 -7.10
CA VAL A 236 14.68 -10.44 -6.74
C VAL A 236 14.48 -11.40 -5.57
N TRP A 237 15.07 -12.57 -5.67
CA TRP A 237 15.15 -13.54 -4.59
C TRP A 237 16.49 -14.26 -4.62
N SER A 238 17.18 -14.37 -3.48
CA SER A 238 18.51 -15.00 -3.36
C SER A 238 19.55 -14.50 -4.39
N ASN A 239 19.46 -13.21 -4.77
CA ASN A 239 20.23 -12.51 -5.82
C ASN A 239 19.78 -12.74 -7.27
N ASP A 240 18.90 -13.69 -7.52
CA ASP A 240 18.36 -13.96 -8.85
C ASP A 240 17.19 -13.02 -9.15
N VAL A 241 17.14 -12.50 -10.38
CA VAL A 241 16.00 -11.74 -10.88
C VAL A 241 15.01 -12.70 -11.51
N TYR A 242 13.82 -12.76 -10.95
CA TYR A 242 12.69 -13.51 -11.45
C TYR A 242 11.76 -12.58 -12.21
N CYS A 243 11.32 -13.06 -13.36
CA CYS A 243 10.43 -12.36 -14.27
C CYS A 243 9.26 -13.28 -14.58
N PHE A 244 8.07 -12.83 -14.20
CA PHE A 244 6.85 -13.52 -14.56
C PHE A 244 6.35 -12.98 -15.89
N MET A 245 6.15 -13.86 -16.88
CA MET A 245 5.60 -13.51 -18.18
C MET A 245 4.32 -14.30 -18.45
N PRO A 246 3.17 -13.67 -18.71
CA PRO A 246 2.03 -14.38 -19.28
C PRO A 246 2.41 -14.90 -20.67
N GLY A 247 1.96 -16.10 -20.98
CA GLY A 247 2.14 -16.73 -22.28
C GLY A 247 1.13 -16.22 -23.31
N VAL A 248 1.21 -16.77 -24.53
CA VAL A 248 0.42 -16.28 -25.66
C VAL A 248 -1.03 -16.71 -25.55
N TYR A 249 -1.27 -17.92 -25.03
CA TYR A 249 -2.60 -18.42 -24.81
C TYR A 249 -3.07 -18.18 -23.38
N ALA A 250 -4.39 -18.06 -23.21
CA ALA A 250 -4.97 -18.21 -21.90
C ALA A 250 -4.49 -19.55 -21.33
N PHE A 251 -3.94 -19.53 -20.13
CA PHE A 251 -3.37 -20.68 -19.43
C PHE A 251 -1.89 -20.98 -19.72
N GLU A 252 -1.13 -20.07 -20.31
CA GLU A 252 0.33 -20.13 -20.38
C GLU A 252 1.00 -19.01 -19.57
N ALA A 253 2.11 -19.33 -18.91
CA ALA A 253 3.05 -18.35 -18.39
C ALA A 253 4.41 -18.99 -18.23
N VAL A 254 5.42 -18.15 -18.17
CA VAL A 254 6.81 -18.52 -18.02
C VAL A 254 7.40 -17.73 -16.87
N LEU A 255 8.08 -18.42 -15.96
CA LEU A 255 8.94 -17.78 -14.98
C LEU A 255 10.38 -17.88 -15.48
N LEU A 256 10.94 -16.73 -15.83
CA LEU A 256 12.33 -16.61 -16.24
C LEU A 256 13.18 -16.25 -15.03
N ARG A 257 14.30 -16.94 -14.86
CA ARG A 257 15.35 -16.59 -13.91
C ARG A 257 16.56 -16.05 -14.67
N ASN A 258 16.97 -14.83 -14.34
CA ASN A 258 18.12 -14.14 -14.93
C ASN A 258 18.19 -14.18 -16.47
N SER A 259 17.06 -14.03 -17.17
CA SER A 259 16.92 -14.08 -18.64
C SER A 259 17.17 -15.42 -19.33
N VAL A 260 17.67 -16.46 -18.63
CA VAL A 260 18.21 -17.68 -19.28
C VAL A 260 17.45 -18.94 -18.88
N ASP A 261 17.12 -19.11 -17.59
CA ASP A 261 16.48 -20.34 -17.13
C ASP A 261 14.96 -20.19 -17.15
N THR A 262 14.30 -20.94 -18.03
CA THR A 262 12.85 -21.18 -17.95
C THR A 262 12.59 -22.24 -16.90
N ILE A 263 11.92 -21.85 -15.82
CA ILE A 263 11.40 -22.80 -14.84
C ILE A 263 10.01 -23.20 -15.33
N ASP A 264 9.87 -24.46 -15.75
CA ASP A 264 8.56 -25.05 -16.08
C ASP A 264 7.75 -25.16 -14.79
N ILE A 265 6.80 -24.25 -14.61
CA ILE A 265 5.86 -24.30 -13.50
C ILE A 265 4.70 -25.19 -13.94
N SER A 266 4.37 -26.19 -13.12
CA SER A 266 3.54 -27.33 -13.50
C SER A 266 2.04 -27.02 -13.75
N VAL A 267 1.58 -25.75 -13.77
CA VAL A 267 0.12 -25.46 -13.88
C VAL A 267 -0.25 -24.12 -14.55
N LYS A 268 -0.89 -24.21 -15.72
CA LYS A 268 -1.91 -23.33 -16.37
C LYS A 268 -2.14 -21.88 -15.85
N PHE A 269 -1.76 -20.84 -16.62
CA PHE A 269 -1.73 -19.41 -16.22
C PHE A 269 -2.41 -18.37 -17.16
N THR A 270 -3.19 -17.42 -16.67
CA THR A 270 -3.67 -16.27 -17.49
C THR A 270 -3.13 -14.92 -17.00
N THR A 271 -2.83 -14.82 -15.70
CA THR A 271 -2.26 -13.66 -15.02
C THR A 271 -1.45 -14.17 -13.82
N GLY A 272 -0.42 -13.45 -13.40
CA GLY A 272 0.36 -13.82 -12.22
C GLY A 272 1.14 -12.68 -11.63
N ASP A 273 0.97 -12.53 -10.31
CA ASP A 273 1.56 -11.46 -9.52
C ASP A 273 2.34 -12.12 -8.38
N PHE A 274 3.44 -11.50 -7.96
CA PHE A 274 4.13 -11.86 -6.72
C PHE A 274 3.42 -11.22 -5.52
N TRP A 275 3.24 -11.99 -4.44
CA TRP A 275 2.64 -11.59 -3.17
C TRP A 275 3.57 -12.07 -2.06
N GLY A 276 4.55 -11.24 -1.69
CA GLY A 276 5.67 -11.72 -0.88
C GLY A 276 6.37 -12.90 -1.56
N ASN A 277 6.61 -13.98 -0.82
CA ASN A 277 7.18 -15.26 -1.26
C ASN A 277 6.18 -16.18 -1.96
N VAL A 278 4.97 -15.70 -2.24
CA VAL A 278 3.96 -16.45 -2.97
C VAL A 278 3.88 -15.91 -4.39
N LEU A 279 4.02 -16.80 -5.37
CA LEU A 279 3.57 -16.55 -6.72
C LEU A 279 2.09 -16.94 -6.78
N ARG A 280 1.23 -16.06 -7.30
CA ARG A 280 -0.17 -16.39 -7.61
C ARG A 280 -0.33 -16.63 -9.11
N PRO A 281 -0.02 -17.83 -9.61
CA PRO A 281 -0.32 -18.17 -10.99
C PRO A 281 -1.79 -18.51 -11.18
N ASN A 282 -2.58 -17.59 -11.74
CA ASN A 282 -4.00 -17.80 -12.02
C ASN A 282 -4.77 -18.27 -10.76
N ALA A 283 -5.09 -19.57 -10.70
CA ALA A 283 -5.79 -20.23 -9.62
C ALA A 283 -4.88 -20.95 -8.62
N ASN A 284 -3.60 -21.22 -8.88
CA ASN A 284 -2.77 -21.90 -7.88
C ASN A 284 -2.00 -20.88 -7.05
N LEU A 285 -1.52 -21.32 -5.88
CA LEU A 285 -0.58 -20.57 -5.05
C LEU A 285 0.70 -21.39 -4.94
N CYS A 286 1.81 -20.81 -5.39
CA CYS A 286 3.12 -21.44 -5.36
C CYS A 286 4.04 -20.68 -4.41
N GLY A 287 4.66 -21.41 -3.50
CA GLY A 287 5.71 -20.90 -2.64
C GLY A 287 7.05 -20.89 -3.36
N LEU A 288 7.81 -19.86 -3.07
CA LEU A 288 9.22 -19.74 -3.38
C LEU A 288 10.00 -20.25 -2.14
N ILE A 289 10.52 -21.48 -2.21
CA ILE A 289 11.27 -22.13 -1.11
C ILE A 289 12.65 -22.59 -1.59
N GLU A 290 13.73 -22.09 -0.96
CA GLU A 290 15.12 -22.56 -1.14
C GLU A 290 15.48 -22.90 -2.60
N ASP A 291 15.48 -21.89 -3.47
CA ASP A 291 15.79 -21.98 -4.91
C ASP A 291 14.82 -22.82 -5.77
N SER A 292 13.70 -23.27 -5.19
CA SER A 292 12.67 -24.04 -5.87
C SER A 292 11.30 -23.36 -5.82
N VAL A 293 10.49 -23.62 -6.85
CA VAL A 293 9.07 -23.22 -6.89
C VAL A 293 8.24 -24.44 -6.48
N VAL A 294 7.54 -24.34 -5.35
CA VAL A 294 6.69 -25.42 -4.83
C VAL A 294 5.24 -24.97 -4.89
N CYS A 295 4.46 -25.56 -5.79
CA CYS A 295 3.05 -25.25 -5.93
C CYS A 295 2.19 -26.07 -4.98
N SER A 296 1.24 -25.41 -4.32
CA SER A 296 0.16 -26.13 -3.65
C SER A 296 -0.71 -26.83 -4.70
N GLY A 297 -1.18 -28.04 -4.41
CA GLY A 297 -2.18 -28.73 -5.24
C GLY A 297 -3.60 -28.15 -5.10
N ALA A 298 -3.74 -27.03 -4.39
CA ALA A 298 -5.00 -26.35 -4.17
C ALA A 298 -5.23 -25.32 -5.28
N GLU A 299 -6.26 -25.56 -6.08
CA GLU A 299 -6.69 -24.66 -7.14
C GLU A 299 -7.76 -23.68 -6.58
N TRP A 300 -7.37 -22.44 -6.38
CA TRP A 300 -8.19 -21.28 -6.06
C TRP A 300 -9.00 -20.81 -7.28
N ARG A 301 -10.25 -21.25 -7.40
CA ARG A 301 -11.11 -20.98 -8.57
C ARG A 301 -11.97 -19.69 -8.46
N GLY A 302 -11.57 -18.72 -7.65
CA GLY A 302 -12.34 -17.51 -7.38
C GLY A 302 -13.16 -17.61 -6.09
N GLY A 303 -13.49 -16.43 -5.55
CA GLY A 303 -14.25 -16.21 -4.30
C GLY A 303 -13.60 -16.71 -3.02
N LEU A 304 -12.95 -15.82 -2.27
CA LEU A 304 -12.65 -16.09 -0.84
C LEU A 304 -13.90 -15.77 -0.03
N SER A 305 -14.84 -16.71 -0.06
CA SER A 305 -15.99 -16.73 0.84
C SER A 305 -15.60 -17.49 2.11
N PHE A 306 -15.68 -16.82 3.25
CA PHE A 306 -15.50 -17.43 4.56
C PHE A 306 -16.84 -17.56 5.25
N TYR A 307 -17.02 -18.66 5.97
CA TYR A 307 -18.30 -19.07 6.53
C TYR A 307 -18.29 -19.07 8.07
N GLU A 308 -19.39 -18.63 8.65
CA GLU A 308 -19.74 -18.77 10.07
C GLU A 308 -21.14 -19.42 10.15
N ASN A 309 -21.26 -20.59 10.80
CA ASN A 309 -22.54 -21.30 10.94
C ASN A 309 -23.31 -21.47 9.62
N ASP A 310 -22.61 -21.88 8.55
CA ASP A 310 -23.13 -22.02 7.18
C ASP A 310 -23.56 -20.71 6.47
N GLU A 311 -23.29 -19.55 7.07
CA GLU A 311 -23.50 -18.21 6.46
C GLU A 311 -22.18 -17.57 6.02
N ILE A 312 -22.18 -16.82 4.91
CA ILE A 312 -20.98 -16.11 4.43
C ILE A 312 -20.75 -14.87 5.29
N VAL A 313 -19.63 -14.85 6.04
CA VAL A 313 -19.22 -13.70 6.88
C VAL A 313 -18.23 -12.77 6.20
N VAL A 314 -17.50 -13.29 5.23
CA VAL A 314 -16.57 -12.52 4.42
C VAL A 314 -16.73 -13.00 3.00
N ASN A 315 -17.18 -12.13 2.10
CA ASN A 315 -17.07 -12.34 0.67
C ASN A 315 -16.01 -11.35 0.15
N LEU A 316 -14.97 -11.87 -0.50
CA LEU A 316 -13.90 -11.07 -1.11
C LEU A 316 -14.02 -10.97 -2.64
N GLU A 317 -15.17 -11.35 -3.22
CA GLU A 317 -15.55 -11.02 -4.61
C GLU A 317 -16.10 -9.61 -4.75
#